data_AF-A0A1A0H1Z0-F1
#
_entry.id   AF-A0A1A0H1Z0-F1
#
_cell.length_a   1.000
_cell.length_b   1.000
_cell.length_c   1.000
_cell.angle_alpha   90.00
_cell.angle_beta   90.00
_cell.angle_gamma   90.00
#
_symmetry.space_group_name_H-M   'P 1'
#
loop_
_entity.id
_entity.type
_entity.pdbx_description
1 polymer ?
#
loop_
_entity_poly.entity_id
_entity_poly.type
_entity_poly.pdbx_seq_one_letter_code
_entity_poly.pdbx_strand_id
1 'polypeptide(L)'
;MSGILFEDMFVIDSVDQARYNKVSRIEGQSSTSQEVKITLDINSELFPVKDNDSLTITLASSLGNESSMMTSNGSWRPPKRGDRSLADDYDYVMYGTVYKFEESSENDKMAVYISFGGLLMRLEGGYRSLSNLKQENAYILIRHYKDN
;
A
#
# COMPACT_ATOMS: atom_id res chain seq x y z
N MET A 1 12.84 -3.66 14.12
CA MET A 1 11.42 -3.84 14.51
C MET A 1 10.60 -3.47 13.30
N SER A 2 9.80 -4.39 12.78
CA SER A 2 9.00 -4.16 11.57
C SER A 2 7.96 -3.08 11.85
N GLY A 3 8.02 -1.96 11.13
CA GLY A 3 7.07 -0.85 11.24
C GLY A 3 5.73 -1.12 10.57
N ILE A 4 5.29 -2.38 10.50
CA ILE A 4 4.06 -2.77 9.79
C ILE A 4 2.86 -2.16 10.51
N LEU A 5 2.03 -1.43 9.76
CA LEU A 5 0.83 -0.75 10.25
C LEU A 5 -0.43 -1.54 9.92
N PHE A 6 -0.44 -2.20 8.76
CA PHE A 6 -1.55 -2.98 8.24
C PHE A 6 -1.01 -4.02 7.25
N GLU A 7 -1.59 -5.22 7.24
CA GLU A 7 -1.28 -6.28 6.29
C GLU A 7 -2.55 -7.10 6.07
N ASP A 8 -2.92 -7.30 4.81
CA ASP A 8 -4.05 -8.15 4.45
C ASP A 8 -3.92 -8.66 3.02
N MET A 9 -4.73 -9.66 2.68
CA MET A 9 -4.86 -10.17 1.33
C MET A 9 -6.13 -9.60 0.69
N PHE A 10 -5.99 -9.12 -0.54
CA PHE A 10 -7.08 -8.53 -1.32
C PHE A 10 -7.30 -9.33 -2.60
N VAL A 11 -8.56 -9.55 -2.92
CA VAL A 11 -8.98 -10.04 -4.23
C VAL A 11 -9.38 -8.83 -5.06
N ILE A 12 -8.84 -8.72 -6.27
CA ILE A 12 -9.11 -7.60 -7.19
C ILE A 12 -10.45 -7.82 -7.88
N ASP A 13 -11.37 -6.89 -7.66
CA ASP A 13 -12.70 -6.90 -8.26
C ASP A 13 -12.69 -6.30 -9.66
N SER A 14 -11.91 -5.23 -9.87
CA SER A 14 -11.82 -4.56 -11.16
C SER A 14 -10.52 -3.78 -11.35
N VAL A 15 -10.11 -3.66 -12.61
CA VAL A 15 -8.97 -2.85 -13.06
C VAL A 15 -9.40 -1.87 -14.16
N ASP A 16 -9.42 -0.56 -13.85
CA ASP A 16 -9.72 0.52 -14.81
C ASP A 16 -8.42 1.16 -15.34
N GLN A 17 -8.17 1.01 -16.65
CA GLN A 17 -7.06 1.64 -17.36
C GLN A 17 -7.55 2.62 -18.46
N ALA A 18 -8.85 2.91 -18.55
CA ALA A 18 -9.45 3.55 -19.73
C ALA A 18 -8.86 4.93 -20.09
N ARG A 19 -8.26 5.64 -19.14
CA ARG A 19 -7.76 7.01 -19.31
C ARG A 19 -6.23 7.13 -19.37
N TYR A 20 -5.48 6.08 -19.04
CA TYR A 20 -4.03 6.16 -18.89
C TYR A 20 -3.32 4.96 -19.51
N ASN A 21 -2.17 5.18 -20.13
CA ASN A 21 -1.43 4.11 -20.78
C ASN A 21 -0.63 3.24 -19.81
N LYS A 22 -0.21 3.79 -18.66
CA LYS A 22 0.74 3.17 -17.73
C LYS A 22 0.24 3.09 -16.30
N VAL A 23 -0.96 3.62 -16.03
CA VAL A 23 -1.55 3.64 -14.70
C VAL A 23 -2.92 3.00 -14.80
N SER A 24 -3.22 2.12 -13.87
CA SER A 24 -4.56 1.57 -13.69
C SER A 24 -5.04 1.81 -12.28
N ARG A 25 -6.34 2.06 -12.13
CA ARG A 25 -7.01 2.06 -10.84
C ARG A 25 -7.53 0.65 -10.57
N ILE A 26 -7.04 0.03 -9.51
CA ILE A 26 -7.54 -1.25 -9.03
C ILE A 26 -8.51 -1.02 -7.89
N GLU A 27 -9.59 -1.78 -7.89
CA GLU A 27 -10.51 -1.90 -6.76
C GLU A 27 -10.50 -3.35 -6.28
N GLY A 28 -10.44 -3.54 -4.98
CA GLY A 28 -10.43 -4.87 -4.38
C GLY A 28 -11.01 -4.91 -2.99
N GLN A 29 -11.34 -6.12 -2.57
CA GLN A 29 -11.91 -6.42 -1.26
C GLN A 29 -11.00 -7.37 -0.49
N SER A 30 -10.90 -7.17 0.82
CA SER A 30 -10.13 -8.07 1.68
C SER A 30 -10.75 -9.46 1.69
N SER A 31 -9.90 -10.48 1.63
CA SER A 31 -10.30 -11.88 1.75
C SER A 31 -10.67 -12.28 3.19
N THR A 32 -10.19 -11.53 4.19
CA THR A 32 -10.39 -11.83 5.61
C THR A 32 -11.55 -11.04 6.22
N SER A 33 -11.83 -9.83 5.70
CA SER A 33 -12.90 -8.96 6.19
C SER A 33 -13.64 -8.28 5.05
N GLN A 34 -14.94 -8.57 4.92
CA GLN A 34 -15.78 -7.96 3.88
C GLN A 34 -15.96 -6.45 4.05
N GLU A 35 -15.69 -5.91 5.24
CA GLU A 35 -15.78 -4.47 5.50
C GLU A 35 -14.59 -3.70 4.92
N VAL A 36 -13.47 -4.38 4.67
CA VAL A 36 -12.24 -3.74 4.21
C VAL A 36 -12.18 -3.72 2.69
N LYS A 37 -12.09 -2.52 2.13
CA LYS A 37 -12.03 -2.27 0.69
C LYS A 37 -10.88 -1.36 0.35
N ILE A 38 -10.23 -1.61 -0.77
CA ILE A 38 -9.12 -0.80 -1.27
C ILE A 38 -9.41 -0.30 -2.68
N THR A 39 -9.09 0.97 -2.91
CA THR A 39 -8.94 1.56 -4.24
C THR A 39 -7.51 2.07 -4.34
N LEU A 40 -6.77 1.66 -5.36
CA LEU A 40 -5.35 2.02 -5.49
C LEU A 40 -4.98 2.29 -6.95
N ASP A 41 -4.27 3.38 -7.20
CA ASP A 41 -3.63 3.62 -8.49
C ASP A 41 -2.24 2.95 -8.50
N ILE A 42 -1.96 2.13 -9.52
CA ILE A 42 -0.69 1.43 -9.70
C ILE A 42 -0.08 1.69 -11.07
N ASN A 43 1.24 1.57 -11.20
CA ASN A 43 1.89 1.55 -12.49
C ASN A 43 1.74 0.16 -13.14
N SER A 44 0.79 0.01 -14.06
CA SER A 44 0.44 -1.26 -14.69
C SER A 44 1.49 -1.79 -15.66
N GLU A 45 2.43 -0.95 -16.12
CA GLU A 45 3.56 -1.38 -16.96
C GLU A 45 4.63 -2.09 -16.12
N LEU A 46 4.87 -1.63 -14.89
CA LEU A 46 5.86 -2.21 -13.99
C LEU A 46 5.30 -3.38 -13.18
N PHE A 47 4.02 -3.30 -12.79
CA PHE A 47 3.34 -4.30 -11.97
C PHE A 47 1.96 -4.63 -12.57
N PRO A 48 1.90 -5.60 -13.50
CA PRO A 48 0.65 -5.98 -14.16
C PRO A 48 -0.32 -6.68 -13.20
N VAL A 49 -1.55 -6.19 -13.12
CA VAL A 49 -2.63 -6.76 -12.29
C VAL A 49 -3.86 -6.99 -13.15
N LYS A 50 -4.59 -8.08 -12.88
CA LYS A 50 -5.83 -8.45 -13.57
C LYS A 50 -6.98 -8.63 -12.58
N ASP A 51 -8.20 -8.61 -13.11
CA ASP A 51 -9.40 -8.96 -12.36
C ASP A 51 -9.28 -10.39 -11.79
N ASN A 52 -9.72 -10.56 -10.55
CA ASN A 52 -9.61 -11.78 -9.73
C ASN A 52 -8.20 -12.17 -9.29
N ASP A 53 -7.17 -11.36 -9.54
CA ASP A 53 -5.86 -11.58 -8.92
C ASP A 53 -5.96 -11.44 -7.40
N SER A 54 -5.20 -12.26 -6.68
CA SER A 54 -5.03 -12.14 -5.23
C SER A 54 -3.70 -11.48 -4.92
N LEU A 55 -3.73 -10.37 -4.19
CA LEU A 55 -2.56 -9.58 -3.82
C LEU A 55 -2.41 -9.54 -2.30
N THR A 56 -1.19 -9.72 -1.80
CA THR A 56 -0.87 -9.35 -0.41
C THR A 56 -0.45 -7.89 -0.40
N ILE A 57 -1.15 -7.05 0.37
CA ILE A 57 -0.90 -5.62 0.49
C ILE A 57 -0.55 -5.30 1.95
N THR A 58 0.62 -4.70 2.12
CA THR A 58 1.16 -4.31 3.44
C THR A 58 1.43 -2.81 3.45
N LEU A 59 0.93 -2.12 4.47
CA LEU A 59 1.31 -0.76 4.78
C LEU A 59 2.32 -0.78 5.92
N ALA A 60 3.45 -0.11 5.73
CA ALA A 60 4.50 -0.02 6.73
C ALA A 60 4.99 1.42 6.89
N SER A 61 5.36 1.78 8.11
CA SER A 61 5.99 3.06 8.43
C SER A 61 7.49 3.08 8.17
N SER A 62 8.11 1.90 8.12
CA SER A 62 9.54 1.71 8.07
C SER A 62 9.90 0.42 7.33
N LEU A 63 10.97 0.47 6.54
CA LEU A 63 11.53 -0.71 5.85
C LEU A 63 12.60 -1.43 6.67
N GLY A 64 13.03 -0.85 7.80
CA GLY A 64 14.00 -1.41 8.74
C GLY A 64 15.46 -1.07 8.42
N ASN A 65 15.73 -0.46 7.26
CA ASN A 65 17.07 -0.05 6.84
C ASN A 65 17.15 1.41 6.39
N GLU A 66 16.26 2.30 6.86
CA GLU A 66 16.28 3.71 6.45
C GLU A 66 17.61 4.42 6.77
N SER A 67 18.30 4.01 7.84
CA SER A 67 19.63 4.53 8.18
C SER A 67 20.66 4.28 7.08
N SER A 68 20.49 3.19 6.32
CA SER A 68 21.31 2.87 5.16
C SER A 68 20.85 3.59 3.89
N MET A 69 19.60 4.04 3.82
CA MET A 69 19.00 4.74 2.68
C MET A 69 19.07 6.27 2.77
N MET A 70 19.41 6.83 3.94
CA MET A 70 19.54 8.27 4.13
C MET A 70 21.00 8.70 4.31
N THR A 71 21.40 9.72 3.58
CA THR A 71 22.67 10.44 3.79
C THR A 71 22.56 11.38 4.99
N SER A 72 23.71 11.84 5.50
CA SER A 72 23.77 12.76 6.66
C SER A 72 23.06 14.08 6.43
N ASN A 73 22.82 14.47 5.16
CA ASN A 73 22.07 15.66 4.78
C ASN A 73 20.57 15.36 4.50
N GLY A 74 20.10 14.14 4.75
CA GLY A 74 18.71 13.74 4.52
C GLY A 74 18.35 13.43 3.05
N SER A 75 19.33 13.33 2.15
CA SER A 75 19.09 12.88 0.77
C SER A 75 18.97 11.36 0.69
N TRP A 76 18.04 10.88 -0.14
CA TRP A 76 17.82 9.46 -0.40
C TRP A 76 18.97 8.87 -1.23
N ARG A 77 19.39 7.66 -0.87
CA ARG A 77 20.33 6.84 -1.64
C ARG A 77 19.80 5.41 -1.78
N PRO A 78 20.06 4.75 -2.92
CA PRO A 78 19.68 3.35 -3.07
C PRO A 78 20.39 2.47 -2.03
N PRO A 79 19.74 1.38 -1.58
CA PRO A 79 20.33 0.45 -0.64
C PRO A 79 21.61 -0.18 -1.20
N LYS A 80 22.58 -0.44 -0.32
CA LYS A 80 23.84 -1.10 -0.70
C LYS A 80 23.58 -2.58 -0.95
N ARG A 81 24.37 -3.18 -1.84
CA ARG A 81 24.30 -4.62 -2.11
C ARG A 81 24.54 -5.42 -0.81
N GLY A 82 23.59 -6.29 -0.47
CA GLY A 82 23.63 -7.12 0.75
C GLY A 82 22.88 -6.53 1.96
N ASP A 83 22.36 -5.30 1.85
CA ASP A 83 21.52 -4.69 2.87
C ASP A 83 20.05 -5.07 2.64
N ARG A 84 19.58 -6.07 3.38
CA ARG A 84 18.23 -6.61 3.23
C ARG A 84 17.22 -5.72 3.98
N SER A 85 16.08 -5.50 3.35
CA SER A 85 14.95 -4.71 3.85
C SER A 85 13.65 -5.47 3.72
N LEU A 86 12.59 -4.92 4.33
CA LEU A 86 11.23 -5.44 4.11
C LEU A 86 10.82 -5.41 2.63
N ALA A 87 11.36 -4.47 1.84
CA ALA A 87 11.03 -4.34 0.42
C ALA A 87 11.49 -5.53 -0.44
N ASP A 88 12.51 -6.27 0.00
CA ASP A 88 13.04 -7.41 -0.77
C ASP A 88 12.11 -8.63 -0.77
N ASP A 89 11.11 -8.66 0.12
CA ASP A 89 10.13 -9.74 0.22
C ASP A 89 8.85 -9.46 -0.61
N TYR A 90 8.80 -8.34 -1.33
CA TYR A 90 7.66 -7.87 -2.12
C TYR A 90 8.06 -7.51 -3.56
N ASP A 91 7.08 -7.50 -4.47
CA ASP A 91 7.31 -7.29 -5.91
C ASP A 91 7.19 -5.81 -6.32
N TYR A 92 6.38 -5.03 -5.59
CA TYR A 92 6.10 -3.63 -5.89
C TYR A 92 6.02 -2.80 -4.61
N VAL A 93 6.73 -1.67 -4.59
CA VAL A 93 6.82 -0.79 -3.42
C VAL A 93 6.65 0.66 -3.83
N MET A 94 5.82 1.40 -3.09
CA MET A 94 5.70 2.85 -3.24
C MET A 94 5.83 3.53 -1.88
N TYR A 95 6.28 4.80 -1.88
CA TYR A 95 6.36 5.65 -0.70
C TYR A 95 5.46 6.86 -0.89
N GLY A 96 4.68 7.19 0.13
CA GLY A 96 3.65 8.21 0.03
C GLY A 96 3.29 8.84 1.36
N THR A 97 2.41 9.84 1.27
CA THR A 97 1.97 10.65 2.40
C THR A 97 0.46 10.53 2.58
N VAL A 98 0.03 10.29 3.81
CA VAL A 98 -1.37 10.31 4.20
C VAL A 98 -1.85 11.74 4.22
N TYR A 99 -2.88 12.06 3.45
CA TYR A 99 -3.35 13.45 3.29
C TYR A 99 -4.77 13.68 3.79
N LYS A 100 -5.55 12.61 4.01
CA LYS A 100 -6.92 12.72 4.50
C LYS A 100 -7.33 11.49 5.30
N PHE A 101 -8.06 11.74 6.39
CA PHE A 101 -8.77 10.75 7.16
C PHE A 101 -10.26 11.12 7.19
N GLU A 102 -11.12 10.13 7.01
CA GLU A 102 -12.56 10.28 7.15
C GLU A 102 -13.04 9.28 8.21
N GLU A 103 -13.56 9.79 9.31
CA GLU A 103 -14.17 8.98 10.37
C GLU A 103 -15.69 9.15 10.28
N SER A 104 -16.41 8.04 10.12
CA SER A 104 -17.88 8.05 10.09
C SER A 104 -18.41 7.77 11.49
N SER A 105 -18.95 8.80 12.15
CA SER A 105 -19.50 8.72 13.51
C SER A 105 -20.68 7.75 13.66
N GLU A 106 -21.38 7.42 12.57
CA GLU A 106 -22.60 6.61 12.60
C GLU A 106 -22.37 5.10 12.43
N ASN A 107 -21.24 4.69 11.83
CA ASN A 107 -21.06 3.32 11.34
C ASN A 107 -19.75 2.64 11.80
N ASP A 108 -18.99 3.24 12.72
CA ASP A 108 -17.68 2.74 13.19
C ASP A 108 -16.68 2.42 12.04
N LYS A 109 -16.88 3.09 10.90
CA LYS A 109 -16.07 2.98 9.69
C LYS A 109 -15.13 4.15 9.57
N MET A 110 -13.96 3.87 9.03
CA MET A 110 -12.92 4.84 8.75
C MET A 110 -12.39 4.64 7.34
N ALA A 111 -12.04 5.74 6.67
CA ALA A 111 -11.32 5.71 5.40
C ALA A 111 -10.02 6.53 5.50
N VAL A 112 -8.93 5.95 5.00
CA VAL A 112 -7.61 6.54 4.96
C VAL A 112 -7.23 6.80 3.51
N TYR A 113 -6.75 8.00 3.22
CA TYR A 113 -6.32 8.38 1.88
C TYR A 113 -4.82 8.69 1.85
N ILE A 114 -4.12 8.04 0.93
CA ILE A 114 -2.65 8.17 0.77
C ILE A 114 -2.34 8.56 -0.66
N SER A 115 -1.35 9.44 -0.84
CA SER A 115 -0.82 9.81 -2.14
C SER A 115 0.62 9.37 -2.28
N PHE A 116 0.90 8.52 -3.27
CA PHE A 116 2.22 8.02 -3.64
C PHE A 116 2.76 8.83 -4.83
N GLY A 117 3.03 10.11 -4.61
CA GLY A 117 3.51 11.01 -5.67
C GLY A 117 2.50 11.28 -6.79
N GLY A 118 1.20 11.23 -6.47
CA GLY A 118 0.11 11.43 -7.43
C GLY A 118 -0.70 10.17 -7.75
N LEU A 119 -0.18 8.98 -7.42
CA LEU A 119 -0.95 7.73 -7.42
C LEU A 119 -1.74 7.65 -6.11
N LEU A 120 -3.06 7.63 -6.19
CA LEU A 120 -3.92 7.75 -5.02
C LEU A 120 -4.34 6.37 -4.48
N MET A 121 -4.54 6.32 -3.18
CA MET A 121 -5.11 5.18 -2.49
C MET A 121 -6.23 5.63 -1.56
N ARG A 122 -7.28 4.83 -1.47
CA ARG A 122 -8.33 4.88 -0.46
C ARG A 122 -8.46 3.50 0.17
N LEU A 123 -8.24 3.39 1.47
CA LEU A 123 -8.47 2.17 2.24
C LEU A 123 -9.61 2.44 3.22
N GLU A 124 -10.71 1.71 3.06
CA GLU A 124 -11.90 1.78 3.92
C GLU A 124 -11.99 0.51 4.77
N GLY A 125 -12.41 0.63 6.02
CA GLY A 125 -12.57 -0.51 6.92
C GLY A 125 -13.06 -0.10 8.30
N GLY A 126 -13.20 -1.08 9.21
CA GLY A 126 -13.56 -0.82 10.60
C GLY A 126 -12.48 -0.03 11.36
N TYR A 127 -12.90 0.82 12.30
CA TYR A 127 -12.01 1.74 13.03
C TYR A 127 -10.80 1.02 13.66
N ARG A 128 -11.00 -0.15 14.26
CA ARG A 128 -9.95 -0.92 14.93
C ARG A 128 -8.85 -1.42 13.98
N SER A 129 -9.19 -1.67 12.72
CA SER A 129 -8.24 -2.17 11.72
C SER A 129 -7.36 -1.04 11.16
N LEU A 130 -7.86 0.19 11.16
CA LEU A 130 -7.22 1.33 10.49
C LEU A 130 -6.67 2.40 11.46
N SER A 131 -6.95 2.29 12.77
CA SER A 131 -6.53 3.28 13.77
C SER A 131 -5.00 3.48 13.85
N ASN A 132 -4.22 2.48 13.43
CA ASN A 132 -2.76 2.53 13.45
C ASN A 132 -2.16 3.34 12.28
N LEU A 133 -2.97 3.76 11.30
CA LEU A 133 -2.51 4.47 10.10
C LEU A 133 -2.39 5.99 10.29
N LYS A 134 -2.39 6.51 11.52
CA LYS A 134 -2.27 7.95 11.82
C LYS A 134 -0.91 8.59 11.50
N GLN A 135 -0.04 7.88 10.79
CA GLN A 135 1.30 8.34 10.46
C GLN A 135 1.29 9.22 9.22
N GLU A 136 2.18 10.21 9.15
CA GLU A 136 2.21 11.12 8.00
C GLU A 136 2.68 10.42 6.72
N ASN A 137 3.68 9.55 6.82
CA ASN A 137 4.26 8.85 5.68
C ASN A 137 4.15 7.34 5.83
N ALA A 138 3.93 6.66 4.71
CA ALA A 138 3.81 5.22 4.65
C ALA A 138 4.41 4.65 3.37
N TYR A 139 4.94 3.44 3.48
CA TYR A 139 5.24 2.55 2.38
C TYR A 139 4.04 1.64 2.14
N ILE A 140 3.70 1.43 0.88
CA ILE A 140 2.86 0.31 0.46
C ILE A 140 3.74 -0.72 -0.21
N LEU A 141 3.61 -1.97 0.21
CA LEU A 141 4.33 -3.11 -0.32
C LEU A 141 3.31 -4.13 -0.83
N ILE A 142 3.51 -4.59 -2.06
CA ILE A 142 2.57 -5.45 -2.76
C ILE A 142 3.33 -6.62 -3.39
N ARG A 143 2.75 -7.81 -3.26
CA ARG A 143 3.19 -9.00 -3.99
C ARG A 143 1.99 -9.79 -4.49
N HIS A 144 2.16 -10.48 -5.60
CA HIS A 144 1.15 -11.43 -6.02
C HIS A 144 1.12 -12.60 -5.04
N TYR A 145 -0.08 -13.04 -4.68
CA TYR A 145 -0.23 -14.30 -4.00
C TYR A 145 0.24 -15.43 -4.94
N LYS A 146 1.19 -16.24 -4.46
CA LYS A 146 1.63 -17.45 -5.15
C LYS A 146 1.20 -18.61 -4.28
N ASP A 147 0.29 -19.45 -4.79
CA ASP A 147 0.10 -20.80 -4.27
C ASP A 147 1.43 -21.54 -4.47
N ASN A 148 2.14 -21.78 -3.36
CA ASN A 148 3.32 -22.64 -3.33
C ASN A 148 2.89 -24.08 -3.08
#